data_AF-A0A2L0CM68-F1
#
_entry.id   AF-A0A2L0CM68-F1
#
_cell.length_a   1.000
_cell.length_b   1.000
_cell.length_c   1.000
_cell.angle_alpha   90.00
_cell.angle_beta   90.00
_cell.angle_gamma   90.00
#
_symmetry.space_group_name_H-M   'P 1'
#
loop_
_entity.id
_entity.type
_entity.pdbx_description
1 polymer ?
#
loop_
_entity_poly.entity_id
_entity_poly.type
_entity_poly.pdbx_seq_one_letter_code
_entity_poly.pdbx_strand_id
1 'polypeptide(L)'
;IRRGSRCSTAKAFLRPCRSRKNLHVALNSHVTRILINPGTMQAYGVEFVRNGRKQMVLARKEVILSAGAINSPQILMLSGLGPKEELNKFKIPVLKDLQVGENLQDHVAMGGLTFLIDKPVSIVQDRFHAIAMTMQYTVNARGPMTTLGGVEGLAFIDTYLGNKSWPDIQFHMAPASFSSDAGKRVRHILGLTDKLYNTVYKPISNRDCFSIMPLLLRPKSRGWVRLRSKNPFHYPLINANYFDDPLDIKTLVEGAKMAYKVGNSKAFKQFGSTPHKIKFPNCKEFKFASDEYFECHIRT
;
A
#
# COMPACT_ATOMS: atom_id res chain seq x y z
N ILE A 1 12.57 3.91 11.76
CA ILE A 1 12.45 5.30 12.31
C ILE A 1 13.79 5.69 12.94
N ARG A 2 14.16 6.98 12.96
CA ARG A 2 15.36 7.45 13.67
C ARG A 2 15.04 8.75 14.41
N ARG A 3 15.10 8.72 15.75
CA ARG A 3 14.71 9.84 16.64
C ARG A 3 13.31 10.39 16.33
N GLY A 4 12.29 9.53 16.33
CA GLY A 4 10.90 9.94 16.07
C GLY A 4 10.57 10.35 14.62
N SER A 5 11.57 10.56 13.76
CA SER A 5 11.35 10.95 12.36
C SER A 5 11.47 9.78 11.37
N ARG A 6 10.80 9.93 10.23
CA ARG A 6 10.98 9.05 9.05
C ARG A 6 12.46 8.93 8.69
N CYS A 7 12.91 7.69 8.51
CA CYS A 7 14.24 7.36 7.99
C CYS A 7 14.05 6.56 6.70
N SER A 8 14.05 7.25 5.56
CA SER A 8 13.98 6.60 4.24
C SER A 8 15.33 5.99 3.85
N THR A 9 15.32 5.12 2.84
CA THR A 9 16.55 4.57 2.23
C THR A 9 17.52 5.67 1.81
N ALA A 10 17.02 6.78 1.23
CA ALA A 10 17.85 7.94 0.90
C ALA A 10 18.52 8.57 2.12
N LYS A 11 17.81 8.70 3.26
CA LYS A 11 18.38 9.26 4.49
C LYS A 11 19.35 8.30 5.18
N ALA A 12 19.07 7.00 5.11
CA ALA A 12 19.88 5.96 5.74
C ALA A 12 21.17 5.66 4.96
N PHE A 13 21.09 5.56 3.63
CA PHE A 13 22.16 5.02 2.79
C PHE A 13 22.77 6.02 1.83
N LEU A 14 21.96 6.91 1.22
CA LEU A 14 22.46 7.81 0.16
C LEU A 14 23.06 9.12 0.71
N ARG A 15 22.37 9.77 1.66
CA ARG A 15 22.85 11.02 2.27
C ARG A 15 24.20 10.89 2.96
N PRO A 16 24.49 9.82 3.73
CA PRO A 16 25.79 9.69 4.40
C PRO A 16 26.97 9.55 3.45
N CYS A 17 26.77 9.00 2.26
CA CYS A 17 27.85 8.76 1.29
C CYS A 17 27.85 9.76 0.11
N ARG A 18 27.06 10.84 0.18
CA ARG A 18 26.87 11.81 -0.92
C ARG A 18 28.13 12.50 -1.43
N SER A 19 29.18 12.55 -0.61
CA SER A 19 30.46 13.21 -0.94
C SER A 19 31.48 12.27 -1.61
N ARG A 20 31.15 10.98 -1.75
CA ARG A 20 32.04 10.02 -2.42
C ARG A 20 32.20 10.41 -3.90
N LYS A 21 33.43 10.64 -4.34
CA LYS A 21 33.76 11.08 -5.72
C LYS A 21 33.34 10.07 -6.80
N ASN A 22 33.18 8.80 -6.45
CA ASN A 22 32.75 7.74 -7.34
C ASN A 22 31.23 7.48 -7.33
N LEU A 23 30.44 8.32 -6.65
CA LEU A 23 28.98 8.25 -6.62
C LEU A 23 28.37 9.50 -7.23
N HIS A 24 27.68 9.34 -8.36
CA HIS A 24 26.96 10.42 -9.01
C HIS A 24 25.46 10.20 -8.86
N VAL A 25 24.75 11.21 -8.35
CA VAL A 25 23.29 11.17 -8.18
C VAL A 25 22.67 12.26 -9.04
N ALA A 26 21.89 11.85 -10.05
CA ALA A 26 21.14 12.77 -10.90
C ALA A 26 19.67 12.77 -10.48
N LEU A 27 19.21 13.89 -9.92
CA LEU A 27 17.80 14.11 -9.58
C LEU A 27 17.04 14.65 -10.80
N ASN A 28 15.72 14.45 -10.80
CA ASN A 28 14.81 14.87 -11.87
C ASN A 28 15.20 14.32 -13.25
N SER A 29 15.69 13.08 -13.25
CA SER A 29 16.13 12.33 -14.43
C SER A 29 15.16 11.17 -14.67
N HIS A 30 14.18 11.35 -15.56
CA HIS A 30 13.19 10.31 -15.86
C HIS A 30 13.74 9.35 -16.92
N VAL A 31 14.08 8.12 -16.53
CA VAL A 31 14.57 7.09 -17.45
C VAL A 31 13.46 6.72 -18.43
N THR A 32 13.77 6.76 -19.73
CA THR A 32 12.81 6.44 -20.80
C THR A 32 12.97 5.02 -21.31
N ARG A 33 14.22 4.53 -21.40
CA ARG A 33 14.55 3.15 -21.80
C ARG A 33 16.00 2.81 -21.48
N ILE A 34 16.30 1.52 -21.48
CA ILE A 34 17.65 0.94 -21.48
C ILE A 34 18.13 0.84 -22.93
N LEU A 35 19.41 1.11 -23.14
CA LEU A 35 20.07 0.96 -24.43
C LEU A 35 20.68 -0.44 -24.50
N ILE A 36 20.21 -1.26 -25.44
CA ILE A 36 20.58 -2.67 -25.59
C ILE A 36 21.03 -2.92 -27.03
N ASN A 37 22.14 -3.63 -27.21
CA ASN A 37 22.59 -4.06 -28.52
C ASN A 37 21.73 -5.26 -28.98
N PRO A 38 20.99 -5.17 -30.11
CA PRO A 38 20.12 -6.26 -30.56
C PRO A 38 20.84 -7.56 -30.94
N GLY A 39 22.11 -7.48 -31.37
CA GLY A 39 22.89 -8.65 -31.78
C GLY A 39 23.49 -9.39 -30.59
N THR A 40 24.03 -8.68 -29.60
CA THR A 40 24.68 -9.29 -28.43
C THR A 40 23.76 -9.39 -27.21
N MET A 41 22.61 -8.72 -27.24
CA MET A 41 21.70 -8.54 -26.10
C MET A 41 22.35 -7.90 -24.86
N GLN A 42 23.48 -7.21 -25.03
CA GLN A 42 24.16 -6.51 -23.95
C GLN A 42 23.59 -5.10 -23.74
N ALA A 43 23.24 -4.78 -22.50
CA ALA A 43 22.89 -3.42 -22.10
C ALA A 43 24.16 -2.56 -22.01
N TYR A 44 24.19 -1.42 -22.71
CA TYR A 44 25.36 -0.55 -22.80
C TYR A 44 25.10 0.88 -22.28
N GLY A 45 23.89 1.17 -21.80
CA GLY A 45 23.56 2.47 -21.24
C GLY A 45 22.08 2.67 -20.94
N VAL A 46 21.74 3.91 -20.58
CA VAL A 46 20.37 4.33 -20.30
C VAL A 46 20.08 5.66 -20.98
N GLU A 47 18.86 5.80 -21.50
CA GLU A 47 18.31 7.05 -22.00
C GLU A 47 17.38 7.63 -20.93
N PHE A 48 17.48 8.93 -20.66
CA PHE A 48 16.61 9.63 -19.72
C PHE A 48 16.35 11.07 -20.16
N VAL A 49 15.30 11.67 -19.61
CA VAL A 49 14.99 13.09 -19.81
C VAL A 49 15.25 13.85 -18.52
N ARG A 50 15.99 14.94 -18.62
CA ARG A 50 16.25 15.88 -17.51
C ARG A 50 16.15 17.30 -18.03
N ASN A 51 15.39 18.14 -17.33
CA ASN A 51 15.14 19.54 -17.73
C ASN A 51 14.63 19.67 -19.18
N GLY A 52 13.71 18.78 -19.58
CA GLY A 52 13.15 18.74 -20.94
C GLY A 52 14.11 18.25 -22.03
N ARG A 53 15.35 17.91 -21.71
CA ARG A 53 16.35 17.42 -22.67
C ARG A 53 16.58 15.92 -22.51
N LYS A 54 16.56 15.21 -23.63
CA LYS A 54 16.97 13.80 -23.69
C LYS A 54 18.49 13.71 -23.56
N GLN A 55 18.94 12.80 -22.70
CA GLN A 55 20.36 12.54 -22.40
C GLN A 55 20.59 11.03 -22.35
N MET A 56 21.85 10.63 -22.52
CA MET A 56 22.26 9.24 -22.44
C MET A 56 23.49 9.13 -21.54
N VAL A 57 23.55 8.04 -20.76
CA VAL A 57 24.74 7.65 -20.00
C VAL A 57 25.10 6.23 -20.38
N LEU A 58 26.36 6.02 -20.76
CA LEU A 58 26.89 4.72 -21.15
C LEU A 58 27.41 3.96 -19.94
N ALA A 59 27.20 2.64 -19.94
CA ALA A 59 27.66 1.73 -18.90
C ALA A 59 28.72 0.79 -19.45
N ARG A 60 29.86 0.68 -18.76
CA ARG A 60 30.96 -0.24 -19.14
C ARG A 60 30.81 -1.66 -18.58
N LYS A 61 29.94 -1.84 -17.58
CA LYS A 61 29.76 -3.12 -16.89
C LYS A 61 28.30 -3.55 -16.93
N GLU A 62 27.45 -2.83 -16.19
CA GLU A 62 26.07 -3.26 -15.96
C GLU A 62 25.12 -2.06 -15.86
N VAL A 63 23.85 -2.33 -16.15
CA VAL A 63 22.72 -1.46 -15.86
C VAL A 63 21.81 -2.21 -14.89
N ILE A 64 21.62 -1.67 -13.69
CA ILE A 64 20.74 -2.25 -12.66
C ILE A 64 19.46 -1.43 -12.60
N LEU A 65 18.33 -2.05 -12.91
CA LEU A 65 17.03 -1.39 -12.86
C LEU A 65 16.42 -1.50 -11.46
N SER A 66 16.06 -0.37 -10.87
CA SER A 66 15.47 -0.30 -9.52
C SER A 66 14.31 0.69 -9.44
N ALA A 67 13.47 0.70 -10.48
CA ALA A 67 12.35 1.64 -10.61
C ALA A 67 11.07 1.20 -9.89
N GLY A 68 11.12 0.11 -9.12
CA GLY A 68 9.99 -0.47 -8.38
C GLY A 68 9.11 -1.40 -9.24
N ALA A 69 8.17 -2.10 -8.59
CA ALA A 69 7.34 -3.13 -9.22
C ALA A 69 6.45 -2.62 -10.37
N ILE A 70 6.18 -1.31 -10.41
CA ILE A 70 5.32 -0.69 -11.43
C ILE A 70 6.13 -0.09 -12.59
N ASN A 71 7.17 0.71 -12.31
CA ASN A 71 7.88 1.42 -13.38
C ASN A 71 8.97 0.55 -14.04
N SER A 72 9.55 -0.43 -13.32
CA SER A 72 10.53 -1.34 -13.92
C SER A 72 9.97 -2.10 -15.14
N PRO A 73 8.79 -2.76 -15.07
CA PRO A 73 8.26 -3.43 -16.25
C PRO A 73 7.93 -2.47 -17.40
N GLN A 74 7.47 -1.24 -17.11
CA GLN A 74 7.28 -0.22 -18.15
C GLN A 74 8.59 0.11 -18.87
N ILE A 75 9.68 0.38 -18.15
CA ILE A 75 10.98 0.71 -18.75
C ILE A 75 11.51 -0.46 -19.58
N LEU A 76 11.40 -1.69 -19.07
CA LEU A 76 11.82 -2.90 -19.80
C LEU A 76 11.03 -3.05 -21.11
N MET A 77 9.70 -2.93 -21.06
CA MET A 77 8.86 -3.01 -22.27
C MET A 77 9.20 -1.90 -23.27
N LEU A 78 9.37 -0.65 -22.83
CA LEU A 78 9.80 0.45 -23.69
C LEU A 78 11.24 0.26 -24.26
N SER A 79 12.02 -0.63 -23.66
CA SER A 79 13.35 -1.03 -24.13
C SER A 79 13.31 -2.23 -25.09
N GLY A 80 12.11 -2.74 -25.42
CA GLY A 80 11.93 -3.92 -26.28
C GLY A 80 12.03 -5.26 -25.55
N LEU A 81 11.96 -5.27 -24.22
CA LEU A 81 11.96 -6.48 -23.38
C LEU A 81 10.60 -6.67 -22.73
N GLY A 82 9.81 -7.62 -23.22
CA GLY A 82 8.49 -7.89 -22.68
C GLY A 82 7.59 -8.66 -23.64
N PRO A 83 6.30 -8.82 -23.30
CA PRO A 83 5.41 -9.71 -24.03
C PRO A 83 5.27 -9.24 -25.48
N LYS A 84 5.59 -10.11 -26.43
CA LYS A 84 5.64 -9.78 -27.86
C LYS A 84 4.36 -9.08 -28.35
N GLU A 85 3.19 -9.58 -27.93
CA GLU A 85 1.90 -9.00 -28.30
C GLU A 85 1.74 -7.56 -27.81
N GLU A 86 2.13 -7.30 -26.56
CA GLU A 86 2.06 -5.97 -25.95
C GLU A 86 2.99 -4.97 -26.64
N LEU A 87 4.22 -5.39 -26.94
CA LEU A 87 5.20 -4.57 -27.67
C LEU A 87 4.73 -4.25 -29.10
N ASN A 88 4.16 -5.24 -29.79
CA ASN A 88 3.65 -5.08 -31.14
C ASN A 88 2.48 -4.09 -31.22
N LYS A 89 1.56 -4.07 -30.23
CA LYS A 89 0.46 -3.08 -30.18
C LYS A 89 0.95 -1.64 -30.29
N PHE A 90 2.11 -1.34 -29.68
CA PHE A 90 2.69 0.01 -29.68
C PHE A 90 3.83 0.20 -30.70
N LYS A 91 4.03 -0.79 -31.59
CA LYS A 91 5.10 -0.80 -32.61
C LYS A 91 6.50 -0.64 -32.00
N ILE A 92 6.73 -1.26 -30.84
CA ILE A 92 8.04 -1.31 -30.18
C ILE A 92 8.79 -2.54 -30.71
N PRO A 93 10.03 -2.40 -31.21
CA PRO A 93 10.82 -3.54 -31.64
C PRO A 93 11.02 -4.55 -30.50
N VAL A 94 10.72 -5.81 -30.78
CA VAL A 94 10.87 -6.91 -29.80
C VAL A 94 12.30 -7.40 -29.83
N LEU A 95 13.08 -7.07 -28.80
CA LEU A 95 14.43 -7.61 -28.59
C LEU A 95 14.37 -8.97 -27.91
N LYS A 96 13.49 -9.11 -26.91
CA LYS A 96 13.24 -10.39 -26.24
C LYS A 96 11.80 -10.47 -25.77
N ASP A 97 11.15 -11.57 -26.16
CA ASP A 97 9.83 -11.93 -25.65
C ASP A 97 9.96 -12.52 -24.24
N LEU A 98 9.43 -11.79 -23.25
CA LEU A 98 9.51 -12.12 -21.82
C LEU A 98 8.19 -11.74 -21.14
N GLN A 99 7.83 -12.45 -20.07
CA GLN A 99 6.61 -12.15 -19.28
C GLN A 99 6.78 -10.92 -18.35
N VAL A 100 7.37 -9.84 -18.88
CA VAL A 100 7.55 -8.58 -18.16
C VAL A 100 6.20 -7.92 -17.93
N GLY A 101 5.95 -7.56 -16.68
CA GLY A 101 4.68 -6.94 -16.27
C GLY A 101 3.66 -7.94 -15.72
N GLU A 102 3.88 -9.25 -15.86
CA GLU A 102 3.00 -10.25 -15.24
C GLU A 102 3.29 -10.47 -13.76
N ASN A 103 2.43 -11.24 -13.11
CA ASN A 103 2.61 -11.73 -11.74
C ASN A 103 2.67 -10.60 -10.70
N LEU A 104 1.96 -9.49 -10.96
CA LEU A 104 1.78 -8.43 -9.98
C LEU A 104 1.03 -9.00 -8.77
N GLN A 105 1.58 -8.76 -7.59
CA GLN A 105 1.01 -9.15 -6.31
C GLN A 105 1.06 -7.94 -5.39
N ASP A 106 -0.01 -7.76 -4.63
CA ASP A 106 -0.08 -6.78 -3.56
C ASP A 106 -0.91 -7.36 -2.41
N HIS A 107 -0.64 -6.92 -1.20
CA HIS A 107 -1.41 -7.32 -0.03
C HIS A 107 -2.68 -6.47 0.04
N VAL A 108 -3.84 -7.13 0.07
CA VAL A 108 -5.15 -6.47 0.20
C VAL A 108 -5.68 -6.64 1.62
N ALA A 109 -6.26 -5.57 2.17
CA ALA A 109 -6.76 -5.52 3.55
C ALA A 109 -8.25 -5.28 3.59
N MET A 110 -8.92 -5.85 4.59
CA MET A 110 -10.26 -5.41 4.98
C MET A 110 -10.13 -4.14 5.84
N GLY A 111 -10.40 -2.99 5.23
CA GLY A 111 -10.47 -1.71 5.94
C GLY A 111 -11.74 -1.58 6.77
N GLY A 112 -11.73 -0.74 7.80
CA GLY A 112 -12.97 -0.20 8.37
C GLY A 112 -13.70 -1.06 9.42
N LEU A 113 -13.20 -2.24 9.78
CA LEU A 113 -13.68 -2.98 10.95
C LEU A 113 -13.36 -2.21 12.24
N THR A 114 -14.37 -1.50 12.75
CA THR A 114 -14.24 -0.49 13.81
C THR A 114 -14.93 -0.94 15.08
N PHE A 115 -14.30 -0.65 16.23
CA PHE A 115 -14.85 -0.86 17.56
C PHE A 115 -14.84 0.46 18.32
N LEU A 116 -15.99 0.84 18.87
CA LEU A 116 -16.14 1.99 19.75
C LEU A 116 -15.68 1.60 21.15
N ILE A 117 -15.04 2.55 21.85
CA ILE A 117 -14.62 2.39 23.24
C ILE A 117 -15.08 3.61 24.06
N ASP A 118 -15.19 3.42 25.37
CA ASP A 118 -15.67 4.48 26.28
C ASP A 118 -14.52 5.29 26.89
N LYS A 119 -13.28 4.75 26.84
CA LYS A 119 -12.10 5.41 27.39
C LYS A 119 -11.44 6.34 26.36
N PRO A 120 -11.01 7.56 26.75
CA PRO A 120 -10.44 8.57 25.86
C PRO A 120 -8.96 8.30 25.50
N VAL A 121 -8.64 7.07 25.12
CA VAL A 121 -7.27 6.60 24.88
C VAL A 121 -6.93 6.47 23.40
N SER A 122 -7.91 6.63 22.51
CA SER A 122 -7.68 6.56 21.07
C SER A 122 -7.17 7.88 20.48
N ILE A 123 -6.64 7.82 19.27
CA ILE A 123 -6.21 8.99 18.51
C ILE A 123 -7.45 9.66 17.93
N VAL A 124 -7.84 10.77 18.54
CA VAL A 124 -8.86 11.71 18.03
C VAL A 124 -8.17 13.03 17.74
N GLN A 125 -8.20 13.47 16.47
CA GLN A 125 -7.36 14.57 16.02
C GLN A 125 -7.58 15.87 16.82
N ASP A 126 -8.82 16.16 17.19
CA ASP A 126 -9.21 17.39 17.89
C ASP A 126 -8.66 17.46 19.33
N ARG A 127 -8.11 16.37 19.90
CA ARG A 127 -7.47 16.37 21.24
C ARG A 127 -6.03 16.84 21.25
N PHE A 128 -5.40 16.98 20.08
CA PHE A 128 -3.98 17.31 20.03
C PHE A 128 -3.77 18.83 19.99
N HIS A 129 -3.18 19.35 21.06
CA HIS A 129 -2.71 20.75 21.11
C HIS A 129 -1.44 20.90 20.26
N ALA A 130 -1.59 21.55 19.09
CA ALA A 130 -0.56 21.61 18.07
C ALA A 130 0.80 22.12 18.57
N ILE A 131 0.83 23.18 19.39
CA ILE A 131 2.07 23.81 19.86
C ILE A 131 2.85 22.88 20.79
N ALA A 132 2.22 22.40 21.86
CA ALA A 132 2.86 21.53 22.85
C ALA A 132 3.36 20.22 22.21
N MET A 133 2.53 19.62 21.36
CA MET A 133 2.88 18.42 20.60
C MET A 133 4.08 18.65 19.67
N THR A 134 4.10 19.78 18.95
CA THR A 134 5.23 20.15 18.07
C THR A 134 6.51 20.35 18.87
N MET A 135 6.45 20.98 20.04
CA MET A 135 7.61 21.16 20.92
C MET A 135 8.17 19.83 21.42
N GLN A 136 7.31 18.90 21.86
CA GLN A 136 7.75 17.56 22.26
C GLN A 136 8.45 16.81 21.12
N TYR A 137 7.92 16.93 19.90
CA TYR A 137 8.52 16.27 18.73
C TYR A 137 9.86 16.88 18.34
N THR A 138 9.94 18.21 18.26
CA THR A 138 11.14 18.91 17.76
C THR A 138 12.29 18.87 18.76
N VAL A 139 12.02 19.11 20.03
CA VAL A 139 13.06 19.17 21.08
C VAL A 139 13.40 17.77 21.57
N ASN A 140 12.39 16.96 21.91
CA ASN A 140 12.60 15.69 22.60
C ASN A 140 12.53 14.47 21.68
N ALA A 141 12.18 14.63 20.40
CA ALA A 141 11.94 13.51 19.47
C ALA A 141 10.95 12.48 20.05
N ARG A 142 9.93 12.98 20.78
CA ARG A 142 8.90 12.22 21.48
C ARG A 142 7.52 12.85 21.27
N GLY A 143 6.50 12.19 21.80
CA GLY A 143 5.13 12.68 21.78
C GLY A 143 4.34 12.23 20.54
N PRO A 144 3.06 12.59 20.45
CA PRO A 144 2.12 12.00 19.47
C PRO A 144 2.52 12.12 18.00
N MET A 145 3.32 13.12 17.62
CA MET A 145 3.81 13.25 16.23
C MET A 145 4.84 12.20 15.82
N THR A 146 5.37 11.41 16.76
CA THR A 146 6.24 10.28 16.43
C THR A 146 5.47 9.03 16.00
N THR A 147 4.15 9.00 16.18
CA THR A 147 3.27 7.91 15.73
C THR A 147 3.37 7.70 14.23
N LEU A 148 3.31 6.44 13.81
CA LEU A 148 3.51 6.02 12.41
C LEU A 148 2.31 6.31 11.50
N GLY A 149 1.27 6.95 12.01
CA GLY A 149 0.13 7.42 11.22
C GLY A 149 -0.97 6.39 11.03
N GLY A 150 -1.13 5.43 11.95
CA GLY A 150 -2.30 4.56 11.97
C GLY A 150 -2.06 3.24 12.68
N VAL A 151 -1.02 2.48 12.29
CA VAL A 151 -0.81 1.11 12.80
C VAL A 151 0.16 1.12 13.98
N GLU A 152 -0.33 0.67 15.14
CA GLU A 152 0.43 0.63 16.40
C GLU A 152 0.54 -0.80 16.96
N GLY A 153 -0.27 -1.74 16.45
CA GLY A 153 -0.21 -3.15 16.80
C GLY A 153 -0.17 -4.04 15.57
N LEU A 154 0.63 -5.10 15.64
CA LEU A 154 0.74 -6.11 14.59
C LEU A 154 0.53 -7.50 15.20
N ALA A 155 -0.18 -8.36 14.48
CA ALA A 155 -0.21 -9.80 14.76
C ALA A 155 -0.13 -10.57 13.45
N PHE A 156 0.51 -11.73 13.48
CA PHE A 156 0.56 -12.68 12.38
C PHE A 156 -0.24 -13.91 12.79
N ILE A 157 -1.15 -14.34 11.93
CA ILE A 157 -2.15 -15.33 12.26
C ILE A 157 -2.26 -16.32 11.11
N ASP A 158 -2.42 -17.59 11.48
CA ASP A 158 -2.69 -18.68 10.57
C ASP A 158 -4.19 -18.96 10.56
N THR A 159 -4.83 -18.84 9.39
CA THR A 159 -6.15 -19.43 9.20
C THR A 159 -6.03 -20.93 8.92
N TYR A 160 -7.12 -21.68 9.10
CA TYR A 160 -7.13 -23.10 8.78
C TYR A 160 -7.00 -23.39 7.27
N LEU A 161 -7.18 -22.37 6.42
CA LEU A 161 -7.02 -22.45 4.96
C LEU A 161 -5.56 -22.29 4.53
N GLY A 162 -4.74 -21.69 5.39
CA GLY A 162 -3.32 -21.44 5.16
C GLY A 162 -2.43 -22.66 5.38
N ASN A 163 -1.17 -22.52 4.98
CA ASN A 163 -0.14 -23.49 5.34
C ASN A 163 0.37 -23.18 6.76
N LYS A 164 0.36 -24.16 7.66
CA LYS A 164 0.79 -24.01 9.06
C LYS A 164 2.27 -23.61 9.25
N SER A 165 3.07 -23.59 8.19
CA SER A 165 4.48 -23.19 8.25
C SER A 165 4.66 -21.66 8.17
N TRP A 166 3.66 -20.89 7.75
CA TRP A 166 3.72 -19.44 7.66
C TRP A 166 2.35 -18.76 7.71
N PRO A 167 2.27 -17.53 8.25
CA PRO A 167 1.00 -16.79 8.34
C PRO A 167 0.47 -16.38 6.98
N ASP A 168 -0.86 -16.44 6.86
CA ASP A 168 -1.65 -16.00 5.71
C ASP A 168 -2.39 -14.69 6.00
N ILE A 169 -2.55 -14.32 7.27
CA ILE A 169 -3.15 -13.05 7.71
C ILE A 169 -2.20 -12.24 8.60
N GLN A 170 -2.16 -10.93 8.36
CA GLN A 170 -1.57 -9.96 9.28
C GLN A 170 -2.64 -9.00 9.79
N PHE A 171 -2.75 -8.83 11.10
CA PHE A 171 -3.58 -7.76 11.67
C PHE A 171 -2.78 -6.49 11.77
N HIS A 172 -3.33 -5.42 11.22
CA HIS A 172 -2.90 -4.05 11.50
C HIS A 172 -3.92 -3.44 12.45
N MET A 173 -3.53 -3.27 13.71
CA MET A 173 -4.36 -2.58 14.70
C MET A 173 -4.02 -1.10 14.72
N ALA A 174 -5.05 -0.27 14.58
CA ALA A 174 -4.95 1.17 14.73
C ALA A 174 -5.79 1.65 15.92
N PRO A 175 -5.27 2.49 16.82
CA PRO A 175 -6.07 3.16 17.86
C PRO A 175 -6.85 4.34 17.25
N ALA A 176 -7.43 4.13 16.07
CA ALA A 176 -8.16 5.09 15.27
C ALA A 176 -9.08 4.35 14.27
N SER A 177 -10.01 5.08 13.66
CA SER A 177 -10.84 4.65 12.53
C SER A 177 -10.89 5.75 11.48
N PHE A 178 -11.62 5.51 10.38
CA PHE A 178 -11.85 6.48 9.31
C PHE A 178 -12.61 7.73 9.78
N SER A 179 -13.23 7.70 10.96
CA SER A 179 -13.91 8.83 11.60
C SER A 179 -13.01 9.70 12.49
N SER A 180 -11.79 9.25 12.81
CA SER A 180 -10.90 9.87 13.82
C SER A 180 -10.41 11.28 13.49
N ASP A 181 -10.52 11.70 12.23
CA ASP A 181 -10.15 13.04 11.76
C ASP A 181 -11.37 13.85 11.28
N ALA A 182 -12.58 13.42 11.61
CA ALA A 182 -13.84 14.01 11.18
C ALA A 182 -13.94 14.21 9.65
N GLY A 183 -13.25 13.38 8.86
CA GLY A 183 -13.35 13.36 7.40
C GLY A 183 -12.45 14.39 6.71
N LYS A 184 -11.53 15.03 7.44
CA LYS A 184 -10.64 16.08 6.91
C LYS A 184 -9.66 15.55 5.86
N ARG A 185 -9.08 14.35 6.06
CA ARG A 185 -8.03 13.78 5.19
C ARG A 185 -8.17 12.28 4.95
N VAL A 186 -8.44 11.48 5.98
CA VAL A 186 -8.39 10.01 5.93
C VAL A 186 -9.31 9.47 4.84
N ARG A 187 -10.54 9.97 4.76
CA ARG A 187 -11.51 9.55 3.72
C ARG A 187 -11.02 9.82 2.30
N HIS A 188 -10.31 10.93 2.07
CA HIS A 188 -9.79 11.31 0.76
C HIS A 188 -8.57 10.49 0.38
N ILE A 189 -7.67 10.24 1.34
CA ILE A 189 -6.48 9.40 1.14
C ILE A 189 -6.87 7.96 0.81
N LEU A 190 -7.91 7.44 1.47
CA LEU A 190 -8.40 6.07 1.28
C LEU A 190 -9.46 5.93 0.18
N GLY A 191 -9.84 7.03 -0.49
CA GLY A 191 -10.82 7.00 -1.57
C GLY A 191 -12.23 6.59 -1.15
N LEU A 192 -12.64 6.82 0.10
CA LEU A 192 -13.99 6.50 0.57
C LEU A 192 -15.02 7.38 -0.12
N THR A 193 -16.09 6.77 -0.63
CA THR A 193 -17.21 7.54 -1.22
C THR A 193 -17.94 8.36 -0.14
N ASP A 194 -18.51 9.50 -0.54
CA ASP A 194 -19.31 10.34 0.35
C ASP A 194 -20.47 9.54 0.98
N LYS A 195 -21.11 8.67 0.19
CA LYS A 195 -22.21 7.81 0.64
C LYS A 195 -21.76 6.87 1.76
N LEU A 196 -20.63 6.18 1.59
CA LEU A 196 -20.09 5.27 2.60
C LEU A 196 -19.69 6.03 3.86
N TYR A 197 -18.92 7.12 3.71
CA TYR A 197 -18.44 7.92 4.82
C TYR A 197 -19.58 8.54 5.64
N ASN A 198 -20.53 9.21 4.99
CA ASN A 198 -21.63 9.88 5.67
C ASN A 198 -22.58 8.90 6.37
N THR A 199 -22.76 7.69 5.82
CA THR A 199 -23.63 6.68 6.42
C THR A 199 -22.97 6.00 7.62
N VAL A 200 -21.71 5.58 7.47
CA VAL A 200 -21.07 4.68 8.44
C VAL A 200 -20.21 5.45 9.43
N TYR A 201 -19.30 6.31 8.96
CA TYR A 201 -18.23 6.86 9.79
C TYR A 201 -18.52 8.26 10.33
N LYS A 202 -19.27 9.10 9.61
CA LYS A 202 -19.66 10.43 10.09
C LYS A 202 -20.43 10.38 11.42
N PRO A 203 -21.39 9.45 11.66
CA PRO A 203 -22.13 9.38 12.93
C PRO A 203 -21.28 9.08 14.16
N ILE A 204 -20.08 8.52 13.97
CA ILE A 204 -19.14 8.23 15.06
C ILE A 204 -17.91 9.15 15.06
N SER A 205 -17.99 10.29 14.37
CA SER A 205 -16.92 11.29 14.37
C SER A 205 -16.62 11.73 15.81
N ASN A 206 -15.34 11.93 16.11
CA ASN A 206 -14.83 12.36 17.41
C ASN A 206 -15.12 11.40 18.59
N ARG A 207 -15.66 10.20 18.33
CA ARG A 207 -15.75 9.13 19.32
C ARG A 207 -14.47 8.35 19.39
N ASP A 208 -14.16 7.82 20.58
CA ASP A 208 -13.04 6.91 20.71
C ASP A 208 -13.32 5.58 20.03
N CYS A 209 -12.33 5.13 19.27
CA CYS A 209 -12.41 3.86 18.58
C CYS A 209 -11.03 3.29 18.28
N PHE A 210 -11.01 2.00 17.98
CA PHE A 210 -9.88 1.34 17.34
C PHE A 210 -10.39 0.51 16.16
N SER A 211 -9.48 0.16 15.26
CA SER A 211 -9.75 -0.74 14.15
C SER A 211 -8.72 -1.84 14.09
N ILE A 212 -9.16 -3.00 13.60
CA ILE A 212 -8.29 -4.14 13.30
C ILE A 212 -8.51 -4.45 11.82
N MET A 213 -7.48 -4.25 11.01
CA MET A 213 -7.52 -4.50 9.58
C MET A 213 -6.79 -5.81 9.30
N PRO A 214 -7.51 -6.92 9.02
CA PRO A 214 -6.87 -8.12 8.51
C PRO A 214 -6.36 -7.84 7.08
N LEU A 215 -5.10 -8.19 6.85
CA LEU A 215 -4.38 -8.03 5.60
C LEU A 215 -3.99 -9.42 5.08
N LEU A 216 -4.29 -9.71 3.82
CA LEU A 216 -3.94 -10.96 3.16
C LEU A 216 -2.46 -10.96 2.77
N LEU A 217 -1.67 -11.87 3.35
CA LEU A 217 -0.22 -11.95 3.14
C LEU A 217 0.19 -12.81 1.94
N ARG A 218 -0.66 -13.75 1.54
CA ARG A 218 -0.34 -14.76 0.53
C ARG A 218 -1.44 -14.83 -0.53
N PRO A 219 -1.72 -13.72 -1.24
CA PRO A 219 -2.73 -13.72 -2.28
C PRO A 219 -2.40 -14.74 -3.36
N LYS A 220 -3.41 -15.44 -3.86
CA LYS A 220 -3.35 -16.31 -5.03
C LYS A 220 -3.66 -15.56 -6.31
N SER A 221 -4.48 -14.52 -6.22
CA SER A 221 -4.76 -13.62 -7.34
C SER A 221 -3.48 -13.02 -7.91
N ARG A 222 -3.44 -12.88 -9.24
CA ARG A 222 -2.30 -12.28 -9.96
C ARG A 222 -2.78 -11.21 -10.91
N GLY A 223 -2.13 -10.07 -10.82
CA GLY A 223 -2.34 -8.93 -11.69
C GLY A 223 -1.25 -8.76 -12.75
N TRP A 224 -1.31 -7.63 -13.43
CA TRP A 224 -0.33 -7.21 -14.41
C TRP A 224 -0.10 -5.70 -14.44
N VAL A 225 1.00 -5.30 -15.06
CA VAL A 225 1.36 -3.93 -15.42
C VAL A 225 1.66 -3.88 -16.93
N ARG A 226 0.93 -3.06 -17.67
CA ARG A 226 0.98 -2.99 -19.14
C ARG A 226 1.24 -1.58 -19.64
N LEU A 227 1.67 -1.46 -20.89
CA LEU A 227 1.89 -0.15 -21.47
C LEU A 227 0.53 0.49 -21.80
N ARG A 228 0.36 1.76 -21.41
CA ARG A 228 -0.75 2.57 -21.92
C ARG A 228 -0.45 3.08 -23.33
N SER A 229 0.82 3.38 -23.59
CA SER A 229 1.32 3.92 -24.86
C SER A 229 2.84 3.80 -24.94
N LYS A 230 3.43 4.14 -26.10
CA LYS A 230 4.88 4.29 -26.27
C LYS A 230 5.49 5.53 -25.59
N ASN A 231 4.67 6.45 -25.05
CA ASN A 231 5.17 7.63 -24.36
C ASN A 231 5.65 7.25 -22.94
N PRO A 232 6.94 7.41 -22.61
CA PRO A 232 7.48 7.05 -21.29
C PRO A 232 6.94 7.89 -20.13
N PHE A 233 6.23 9.00 -20.42
CA PHE A 233 5.60 9.86 -19.41
C PHE A 233 4.14 9.51 -19.13
N HIS A 234 3.54 8.64 -19.94
CA HIS A 234 2.20 8.12 -19.64
C HIS A 234 2.33 6.99 -18.63
N TYR A 235 1.62 7.10 -17.50
CA TYR A 235 1.59 6.04 -16.50
C TYR A 235 1.06 4.73 -17.10
N PRO A 236 1.64 3.58 -16.70
CA PRO A 236 1.22 2.28 -17.20
C PRO A 236 -0.21 1.97 -16.76
N LEU A 237 -0.83 1.01 -17.43
CA LEU A 237 -2.08 0.41 -16.97
C LEU A 237 -1.72 -0.60 -15.89
N ILE A 238 -2.45 -0.59 -14.78
CA ILE A 238 -2.22 -1.46 -13.63
C ILE A 238 -3.53 -2.18 -13.37
N ASN A 239 -3.49 -3.51 -13.35
CA ASN A 239 -4.58 -4.32 -12.89
C ASN A 239 -4.05 -5.25 -11.80
N ALA A 240 -4.40 -5.00 -10.54
CA ALA A 240 -4.01 -5.88 -9.44
C ALA A 240 -4.79 -7.21 -9.44
N ASN A 241 -5.96 -7.22 -10.10
CA ASN A 241 -6.86 -8.37 -10.19
C ASN A 241 -7.22 -8.94 -8.80
N TYR A 242 -7.51 -8.06 -7.84
CA TYR A 242 -7.83 -8.49 -6.47
C TYR A 242 -9.03 -9.41 -6.45
N PHE A 243 -8.92 -10.50 -5.67
CA PHE A 243 -10.00 -11.45 -5.42
C PHE A 243 -10.48 -12.22 -6.65
N ASP A 244 -9.63 -12.32 -7.66
CA ASP A 244 -9.82 -13.22 -8.81
C ASP A 244 -9.83 -14.69 -8.37
N ASP A 245 -8.92 -15.05 -7.46
CA ASP A 245 -8.98 -16.35 -6.79
C ASP A 245 -9.94 -16.29 -5.59
N PRO A 246 -10.99 -17.13 -5.54
CA PRO A 246 -11.96 -17.12 -4.45
C PRO A 246 -11.37 -17.50 -3.09
N LEU A 247 -10.20 -18.17 -3.04
CA LEU A 247 -9.52 -18.49 -1.78
C LEU A 247 -9.04 -17.25 -1.05
N ASP A 248 -8.70 -16.17 -1.77
CA ASP A 248 -8.24 -14.91 -1.18
C ASP A 248 -9.32 -14.29 -0.30
N ILE A 249 -10.55 -14.25 -0.80
CA ILE A 249 -11.71 -13.74 -0.04
C ILE A 249 -12.02 -14.64 1.14
N LYS A 250 -12.07 -15.96 0.95
CA LYS A 250 -12.35 -16.91 2.04
C LYS A 250 -11.35 -16.77 3.19
N THR A 251 -10.06 -16.65 2.86
CA THR A 251 -9.00 -16.45 3.85
C THR A 251 -9.18 -15.13 4.60
N LEU A 252 -9.53 -14.05 3.89
CA LEU A 252 -9.71 -12.75 4.49
C LEU A 252 -10.99 -12.66 5.36
N VAL A 253 -12.06 -13.37 5.00
CA VAL A 253 -13.27 -13.55 5.83
C VAL A 253 -12.93 -14.25 7.14
N GLU A 254 -12.11 -15.31 7.11
CA GLU A 254 -11.62 -15.95 8.34
C GLU A 254 -10.77 -14.99 9.19
N GLY A 255 -9.90 -14.21 8.55
CA GLY A 255 -9.17 -13.12 9.19
C GLY A 255 -10.10 -12.10 9.87
N ALA A 256 -11.20 -11.71 9.21
CA ALA A 256 -12.21 -10.79 9.75
C ALA A 256 -12.93 -11.36 10.97
N LYS A 257 -13.31 -12.65 10.92
CA LYS A 257 -13.93 -13.36 12.06
C LYS A 257 -13.00 -13.39 13.26
N MET A 258 -11.72 -13.66 13.04
CA MET A 258 -10.70 -13.65 14.09
C MET A 258 -10.50 -12.23 14.65
N ALA A 259 -10.43 -11.20 13.80
CA ALA A 259 -10.32 -9.80 14.23
C ALA A 259 -11.54 -9.37 15.05
N TYR A 260 -12.74 -9.79 14.64
CA TYR A 260 -13.98 -9.56 15.37
C TYR A 260 -13.97 -10.22 16.76
N LYS A 261 -13.45 -11.44 16.89
CA LYS A 261 -13.25 -12.10 18.18
C LYS A 261 -12.26 -11.34 19.08
N VAL A 262 -11.14 -10.87 18.53
CA VAL A 262 -10.14 -10.09 19.29
C VAL A 262 -10.77 -8.82 19.85
N GLY A 263 -11.45 -8.02 19.02
CA GLY A 263 -12.08 -6.77 19.46
C GLY A 263 -13.19 -6.96 20.50
N ASN A 264 -13.77 -8.15 20.59
CA ASN A 264 -14.79 -8.52 21.58
C ASN A 264 -14.25 -9.29 22.80
N SER A 265 -12.95 -9.58 22.85
CA SER A 265 -12.33 -10.34 23.94
C SER A 265 -12.36 -9.59 25.28
N LYS A 266 -12.21 -10.32 26.40
CA LYS A 266 -12.18 -9.74 27.76
C LYS A 266 -11.18 -8.59 27.90
N ALA A 267 -10.00 -8.72 27.27
CA ALA A 267 -8.96 -7.70 27.29
C ALA A 267 -9.38 -6.38 26.64
N PHE A 268 -10.22 -6.41 25.60
CA PHE A 268 -10.77 -5.20 24.97
C PHE A 268 -12.05 -4.70 25.66
N LYS A 269 -12.83 -5.60 26.28
CA LYS A 269 -14.03 -5.23 27.04
C LYS A 269 -13.75 -4.31 28.22
N GLN A 270 -12.54 -4.34 28.80
CA GLN A 270 -12.15 -3.38 29.85
C GLN A 270 -12.13 -1.90 29.40
N PHE A 271 -12.15 -1.66 28.08
CA PHE A 271 -12.25 -0.32 27.47
C PHE A 271 -13.68 0.03 27.04
N GLY A 272 -14.68 -0.82 27.31
CA GLY A 272 -16.04 -0.63 26.79
C GLY A 272 -16.18 -1.02 25.31
N SER A 273 -15.28 -1.85 24.79
CA SER A 273 -15.26 -2.20 23.37
C SER A 273 -16.59 -2.77 22.87
N THR A 274 -17.18 -2.09 21.89
CA THR A 274 -18.38 -2.51 21.18
C THR A 274 -18.17 -2.40 19.67
N PRO A 275 -18.55 -3.41 18.87
CA PRO A 275 -18.41 -3.34 17.42
C PRO A 275 -19.31 -2.24 16.85
N HIS A 276 -18.80 -1.52 15.85
CA HIS A 276 -19.57 -0.56 15.09
C HIS A 276 -20.58 -1.27 14.18
N LYS A 277 -21.88 -1.21 14.53
CA LYS A 277 -22.92 -2.03 13.87
C LYS A 277 -23.61 -1.41 12.66
N ILE A 278 -23.40 -0.12 12.35
CA ILE A 278 -23.97 0.45 11.12
C ILE A 278 -23.39 -0.29 9.91
N LYS A 279 -24.25 -0.99 9.18
CA LYS A 279 -23.89 -1.78 8.01
C LYS A 279 -23.50 -0.89 6.85
N PHE A 280 -22.57 -1.37 6.03
CA PHE A 280 -22.19 -0.70 4.79
C PHE A 280 -23.41 -0.58 3.84
N PRO A 281 -23.55 0.52 3.07
CA PRO A 281 -24.74 0.77 2.28
C PRO A 281 -25.13 -0.34 1.29
N ASN A 282 -24.13 -1.02 0.73
CA ASN A 282 -24.26 -2.14 -0.20
C ASN A 282 -24.32 -3.53 0.48
N CYS A 283 -24.14 -3.60 1.80
CA CYS A 283 -24.15 -4.86 2.57
C CYS A 283 -25.32 -4.93 3.57
N LYS A 284 -26.38 -4.14 3.35
CA LYS A 284 -27.50 -4.00 4.29
C LYS A 284 -28.35 -5.27 4.43
N GLU A 285 -28.43 -6.07 3.38
CA GLU A 285 -29.22 -7.31 3.33
C GLU A 285 -28.63 -8.41 4.21
N PHE A 286 -27.30 -8.45 4.35
CA PHE A 286 -26.63 -9.46 5.15
C PHE A 286 -26.77 -9.22 6.65
N LYS A 287 -26.80 -10.31 7.42
CA LYS A 287 -26.75 -10.25 8.89
C LYS A 287 -25.37 -9.72 9.31
N PHE A 288 -25.33 -8.71 10.18
CA PHE A 288 -24.07 -8.13 10.62
C PHE A 288 -23.15 -9.20 11.23
N ALA A 289 -21.87 -9.18 10.83
CA ALA A 289 -20.84 -10.14 11.22
C ALA A 289 -21.11 -11.61 10.82
N SER A 290 -21.97 -11.85 9.82
CA SER A 290 -21.99 -13.13 9.09
C SER A 290 -20.87 -13.19 8.06
N ASP A 291 -20.60 -14.38 7.54
CA ASP A 291 -19.56 -14.60 6.52
C ASP A 291 -19.89 -13.80 5.23
N GLU A 292 -21.16 -13.73 4.84
CA GLU A 292 -21.63 -12.96 3.67
C GLU A 292 -21.47 -11.45 3.90
N TYR A 293 -21.72 -10.97 5.12
CA TYR A 293 -21.49 -9.57 5.46
C TYR A 293 -20.00 -9.22 5.38
N PHE A 294 -19.12 -10.08 5.91
CA PHE A 294 -17.68 -9.85 5.85
C PHE A 294 -17.17 -9.87 4.42
N GLU A 295 -17.61 -10.81 3.59
CA GLU A 295 -17.25 -10.82 2.17
C GLU A 295 -17.71 -9.54 1.46
N CYS A 296 -18.96 -9.12 1.65
CA CYS A 296 -19.48 -7.89 1.06
C CYS A 296 -18.66 -6.67 1.51
N HIS A 297 -18.37 -6.57 2.81
CA HIS A 297 -17.53 -5.51 3.37
C HIS A 297 -16.15 -5.49 2.72
N ILE A 298 -15.47 -6.64 2.63
CA ILE A 298 -14.12 -6.77 2.03
C ILE A 298 -14.08 -6.26 0.58
N ARG A 299 -15.15 -6.49 -0.19
CA ARG A 299 -15.25 -6.09 -1.60
C ARG A 299 -15.65 -4.62 -1.82
N THR A 300 -15.99 -3.88 -0.75
CA THR A 300 -16.48 -2.49 -0.82
C THR A 300 -15.35 -1.48 -0.70
#